data_AF-A0A2I8VI87-F1
#
_entry.id   AF-A0A2I8VI87-F1
#
_cell.length_a   1.000
_cell.length_b   1.000
_cell.length_c   1.000
_cell.angle_alpha   90.00
_cell.angle_beta   90.00
_cell.angle_gamma   90.00
#
_symmetry.space_group_name_H-M   'P 1'
#
loop_
_entity.id
_entity.type
_entity.pdbx_description
1 polymer ?
#
loop_
_entity_poly.entity_id
_entity_poly.type
_entity_poly.pdbx_seq_one_letter_code
_entity_poly.pdbx_strand_id
1 'polypeptide(L)'
;MERFERKGVDYVVRPYEDGDREGFLDVVASSSGTHLGSEWFDALYGNVPHLDHVPVVVVEDEREGELVGIRPYTPFLVRGGTRRRSRC
;
A
#
# COMPACT_ATOMS: atom_id res chain seq x y z
N MET A 1 5.98 5.62 12.56
CA MET A 1 5.05 4.69 13.22
C MET A 1 4.15 5.54 14.10
N GLU A 2 2.87 5.59 13.77
CA GLU A 2 1.85 6.29 14.56
C GLU A 2 0.96 5.24 15.23
N ARG A 3 0.46 5.53 16.43
CA ARG A 3 -0.37 4.61 17.20
C ARG A 3 -1.72 5.24 17.50
N PHE A 4 -2.79 4.46 17.36
CA PHE A 4 -4.17 4.90 17.58
C PHE A 4 -4.92 3.87 18.40
N GLU A 5 -5.72 4.31 19.37
CA GLU A 5 -6.69 3.45 20.03
C GLU A 5 -8.08 3.76 19.48
N ARG A 6 -8.85 2.72 19.15
CA ARG A 6 -10.25 2.86 18.79
C ARG A 6 -11.05 1.67 19.28
N LYS A 7 -12.13 1.93 20.03
CA LYS A 7 -13.04 0.91 20.58
C LYS A 7 -12.30 -0.14 21.43
N GLY A 8 -11.25 0.27 22.12
CA GLY A 8 -10.44 -0.61 22.96
C GLY A 8 -9.48 -1.50 22.18
N VAL A 9 -9.20 -1.22 20.91
CA VAL A 9 -8.21 -1.90 20.07
C VAL A 9 -7.10 -0.92 19.71
N ASP A 10 -5.85 -1.38 19.80
CA ASP A 10 -4.65 -0.59 19.52
C ASP A 10 -4.16 -0.87 18.09
N TYR A 11 -3.99 0.19 17.31
CA TYR A 11 -3.59 0.13 15.91
C TYR A 11 -2.25 0.83 15.70
N VAL A 12 -1.46 0.28 14.78
CA VAL A 12 -0.21 0.87 14.29
C VAL A 12 -0.35 1.27 12.84
N VAL A 13 0.04 2.50 12.54
CA VAL A 13 0.19 2.99 11.17
C VAL A 13 1.68 3.10 10.85
N ARG A 14 2.13 2.33 9.87
CA ARG A 14 3.56 2.24 9.49
C ARG A 14 3.74 2.07 7.98
N PRO A 15 4.94 2.37 7.45
CA PRO A 15 5.28 1.97 6.08
C PRO A 15 5.17 0.45 5.91
N TYR A 16 4.85 0.04 4.70
CA TYR A 16 4.85 -1.37 4.28
C TYR A 16 6.26 -1.97 4.39
N GLU A 17 6.33 -3.24 4.80
CA GLU A 17 7.53 -4.07 4.90
C GLU A 17 7.37 -5.35 4.06
N ASP A 18 8.47 -5.99 3.65
CA ASP A 18 8.44 -7.12 2.69
C ASP A 18 7.52 -8.28 3.09
N GLY A 19 7.27 -8.48 4.39
CA GLY A 19 6.38 -9.50 4.94
C GLY A 19 4.88 -9.17 4.89
N ASP A 20 4.51 -7.91 4.62
CA ASP A 20 3.12 -7.44 4.67
C ASP A 20 2.28 -7.85 3.45
N ARG A 21 2.88 -8.52 2.46
CA ARG A 21 2.28 -8.74 1.14
C ARG A 21 0.96 -9.49 1.22
N GLU A 22 0.94 -10.56 2.01
CA GLU A 22 -0.24 -11.41 2.16
C GLU A 22 -1.38 -10.64 2.82
N GLY A 23 -1.12 -10.02 3.98
CA GLY A 23 -2.11 -9.18 4.66
C GLY A 23 -2.59 -8.00 3.81
N PHE A 24 -1.74 -7.41 2.98
CA PHE A 24 -2.16 -6.38 2.02
C PHE A 24 -3.19 -6.92 1.02
N LEU A 25 -2.94 -8.11 0.43
CA LEU A 25 -3.84 -8.73 -0.53
C LEU A 25 -5.17 -9.13 0.12
N ASP A 26 -5.15 -9.56 1.39
CA ASP A 26 -6.34 -9.87 2.17
C ASP A 26 -7.21 -8.62 2.43
N VAL A 27 -6.60 -7.49 2.77
CA VAL A 27 -7.32 -6.20 2.90
C VAL A 27 -7.92 -5.76 1.56
N VAL A 28 -7.21 -5.93 0.45
CA VAL A 28 -7.76 -5.63 -0.89
C VAL A 28 -8.91 -6.57 -1.23
N ALA A 29 -8.77 -7.87 -0.97
CA ALA A 29 -9.79 -8.87 -1.26
C ALA A 29 -11.06 -8.62 -0.43
N SER A 30 -10.93 -8.32 0.86
CA SER A 30 -12.06 -8.02 1.74
C SER A 30 -12.80 -6.74 1.37
N SER A 31 -12.09 -5.71 0.90
CA SER A 31 -12.70 -4.42 0.52
C SER A 31 -13.27 -4.38 -0.90
N SER A 32 -12.63 -5.05 -1.86
CA SER A 32 -13.04 -5.04 -3.27
C SER A 32 -13.87 -6.25 -3.69
N GLY A 33 -13.90 -7.32 -2.89
CA GLY A 33 -14.50 -8.61 -3.24
C GLY A 33 -13.72 -9.40 -4.29
N THR A 34 -12.53 -8.94 -4.69
CA THR A 34 -11.70 -9.57 -5.73
C THR A 34 -10.37 -10.01 -5.16
N HIS A 35 -10.00 -11.27 -5.39
CA HIS A 35 -8.69 -11.80 -5.00
C HIS A 35 -7.68 -11.44 -6.08
N LEU A 36 -6.83 -10.46 -5.78
CA LEU A 36 -5.72 -10.05 -6.64
C LEU A 36 -4.45 -10.77 -6.19
N GLY A 37 -3.70 -11.31 -7.15
CA GLY A 37 -2.49 -12.08 -6.87
C GLY A 37 -1.25 -11.20 -6.67
N SER A 38 -0.15 -11.85 -6.27
CA SER A 38 1.17 -11.22 -6.12
C SER A 38 1.65 -10.53 -7.40
N GLU A 39 1.38 -11.09 -8.58
CA GLU A 39 1.75 -10.47 -9.86
C GLU A 39 1.12 -9.09 -10.06
N TRP A 40 -0.15 -8.93 -9.64
CA TRP A 40 -0.83 -7.63 -9.71
C TRP A 40 -0.20 -6.63 -8.73
N PHE A 41 0.15 -7.08 -7.52
CA PHE A 41 0.86 -6.26 -6.55
C PHE A 41 2.22 -5.80 -7.09
N ASP A 42 3.01 -6.72 -7.64
CA ASP A 42 4.35 -6.45 -8.16
C ASP A 42 4.31 -5.49 -9.36
N ALA A 43 3.27 -5.59 -10.20
CA ALA A 43 3.07 -4.68 -11.33
C ALA A 43 2.79 -3.23 -10.90
N LEU A 44 2.12 -3.02 -9.77
CA LEU A 44 1.75 -1.68 -9.28
C LEU A 44 2.77 -1.08 -8.32
N TYR A 45 3.39 -1.92 -7.49
CA TYR A 45 4.17 -1.48 -6.33
C TYR A 45 5.59 -2.04 -6.29
N GLY A 46 5.79 -3.30 -6.71
CA GLY A 46 7.09 -3.97 -6.60
C GLY A 46 8.14 -3.47 -7.60
N ASN A 47 7.74 -3.07 -8.80
CA ASN A 47 8.64 -2.69 -9.89
C ASN A 47 8.43 -1.24 -10.37
N VAL A 48 8.40 -0.28 -9.45
CA VAL A 48 8.30 1.14 -9.81
C VAL A 48 9.69 1.71 -10.09
N PRO A 49 10.01 2.17 -11.33
CA PRO A 49 11.37 2.60 -11.73
C PRO A 49 11.95 3.83 -10.99
N HIS A 50 11.18 4.43 -10.09
CA HIS A 50 11.51 5.70 -9.42
C HIS A 50 11.42 5.63 -7.90
N LEU A 51 11.08 4.47 -7.34
CA LEU A 51 10.97 4.26 -5.91
C LEU A 51 11.86 3.11 -5.51
N ASP A 52 12.54 3.25 -4.38
CA ASP A 52 13.37 2.23 -3.73
C ASP A 52 12.60 1.41 -2.69
N HIS A 53 11.31 1.71 -2.51
CA HIS A 53 10.41 1.08 -1.55
C HIS A 53 8.99 0.96 -2.12
N VAL A 54 8.17 0.10 -1.51
CA VAL A 54 6.75 0.02 -1.78
C VAL A 54 6.04 1.23 -1.17
N PRO A 55 5.40 2.11 -1.96
CA PRO A 55 4.79 3.35 -1.47
C PRO A 55 3.40 3.10 -0.85
N VAL A 56 3.34 2.22 0.14
CA VAL A 56 2.13 1.84 0.85
C VAL A 56 2.32 2.10 2.34
N VAL A 57 1.30 2.65 2.98
CA VAL A 57 1.19 2.69 4.43
C VAL A 57 0.16 1.65 4.86
N VAL A 58 0.49 0.85 5.86
CA VAL A 58 -0.40 -0.19 6.40
C VAL A 58 -0.91 0.21 7.78
N VAL A 59 -2.06 -0.34 8.16
CA VAL A 59 -2.67 -0.25 9.48
C VAL A 59 -2.74 -1.65 10.05
N GLU A 60 -2.04 -1.89 11.14
CA GLU A 60 -1.94 -3.18 11.82
C GLU A 60 -2.73 -3.14 13.14
N ASP A 61 -3.50 -4.17 13.43
CA ASP A 61 -4.02 -4.44 14.77
C ASP A 61 -2.89 -5.03 15.61
N GLU A 62 -2.42 -4.30 16.61
CA GLU A 62 -1.25 -4.73 17.39
C GLU A 62 -1.49 -6.00 18.22
N ARG A 63 -2.75 -6.34 18.52
CA ARG A 63 -3.06 -7.50 19.35
C ARG A 63 -3.03 -8.78 18.53
N GLU A 64 -3.58 -8.72 17.34
CA GLU A 64 -3.71 -9.86 16.44
C GLU A 64 -2.53 -9.94 15.44
N GLY A 65 -1.78 -8.85 15.25
CA GLY A 65 -0.70 -8.75 14.27
C GLY A 65 -1.19 -8.77 12.83
N GLU A 66 -2.48 -8.47 12.61
CA GLU A 66 -3.13 -8.51 11.30
C GLU A 66 -3.23 -7.11 10.69
N LEU A 67 -3.02 -7.02 9.37
CA LEU A 67 -3.30 -5.79 8.65
C LEU A 67 -4.80 -5.60 8.47
N VAL A 68 -5.34 -4.51 9.01
CA VAL A 68 -6.76 -4.16 8.95
C VAL A 68 -7.05 -3.01 7.99
N GLY A 69 -6.00 -2.41 7.43
CA GLY A 69 -6.14 -1.26 6.55
C GLY A 69 -4.89 -0.96 5.76
N ILE A 70 -5.09 -0.30 4.62
CA ILE A 70 -4.01 0.12 3.71
C ILE A 70 -4.29 1.52 3.18
N ARG A 71 -3.22 2.27 2.92
CA ARG A 71 -3.22 3.53 2.18
C ARG A 71 -2.16 3.45 1.09
N PRO A 72 -2.53 2.96 -0.10
CA PRO A 72 -1.61 2.82 -1.22
C PRO A 72 -1.42 4.14 -1.99
N TYR A 73 -0.21 4.39 -2.47
CA TYR A 73 0.08 5.46 -3.42
C TYR A 73 0.64 4.84 -4.70
N THR A 74 -0.13 4.86 -5.79
CA THR A 74 0.32 4.32 -7.07
C THR A 74 0.84 5.44 -7.98
N PRO A 75 2.10 5.41 -8.41
CA PRO A 75 2.65 6.39 -9.33
C PRO A 75 2.19 6.10 -10.77
N PHE A 76 1.65 7.11 -11.44
CA PHE A 76 1.28 7.03 -12.85
C PHE A 76 1.99 8.11 -13.67
N LEU A 77 2.48 7.73 -14.86
CA LEU A 77 2.92 8.70 -15.85
C LEU A 77 1.69 9.34 -16.50
N VAL A 78 1.47 10.62 -16.20
CA VAL A 78 0.37 11.39 -16.77
C VAL A 78 0.92 12.40 -17.78
N ARG A 79 0.37 12.41 -19.00
CA ARG A 79 0.65 13.45 -19.99
C ARG A 79 -0.52 14.44 -20.05
N GLY A 80 -0.29 15.65 -19.56
CA GLY A 80 -1.22 16.77 -19.72
C GLY A 80 -0.92 17.59 -20.97
N GLY A 81 -1.80 17.54 -21.97
CA GLY A 81 -1.65 18.32 -23.21
C GLY A 81 -0.44 17.92 -24.09
N THR A 82 -0.06 18.79 -25.02
CA THR A 82 1.00 18.50 -26.00
C THR A 82 2.42 18.84 -25.54
N ARG A 83 2.60 19.60 -24.45
CA ARG A 83 3.93 20.05 -24.00
C ARG A 83 4.69 18.97 -23.22
N ARG A 84 5.82 18.52 -23.78
CA ARG A 84 6.90 17.88 -23.02
C ARG A 84 7.54 18.95 -22.13
N ARG A 85 7.49 18.78 -20.80
CA ARG A 85 8.44 19.47 -19.92
C ARG A 85 9.72 18.65 -19.90
N SER A 86 10.78 19.20 -20.49
CA SER A 86 12.15 18.77 -20.22
C SER A 86 12.42 18.95 -18.73
N ARG A 87 12.96 17.91 -18.08
CA ARG A 87 13.41 17.96 -16.68
C ARG A 87 14.45 19.07 -16.52
N CYS A 88 14.35 19.84 -15.42
CA CYS A 88 15.45 20.61 -14.87
C CYS A 88 16.46 19.66 -14.22
#